data_AF-A0A946GD96-F1
#
_entry.id   AF-A0A946GD96-F1
#
_cell.length_a   1.000
_cell.length_b   1.000
_cell.length_c   1.000
_cell.angle_alpha   90.00
_cell.angle_beta   90.00
_cell.angle_gamma   90.00
#
_symmetry.space_group_name_H-M   'P 1'
#
loop_
_entity.id
_entity.type
_entity.pdbx_description
1 polymer ?
#
loop_
_entity_poly.entity_id
_entity_poly.type
_entity_poly.pdbx_seq_one_letter_code
_entity_poly.pdbx_strand_id
1 'polypeptide(L)'
;MKRLADRDLLTAIMLFGVSALFSVGSSSDPKDWAFPLLANYVTLGIAIAFLAKFIVASVRKHVPDLLVMTADDKASAVDVVVFMVIVLAFLLAMFRLGFWPSSLIMLIGASLYLTRERTTRNIRMAIIAPICISIVAFLVFTQVFYVPFPESSWFAG
;
A
#
# COMPACT_ATOMS: atom_id res chain seq x y z
N MET A 1 29.98 -22.06 -5.02
CA MET A 1 29.72 -20.60 -4.95
C MET A 1 28.21 -20.38 -4.94
N LYS A 2 27.58 -20.27 -3.76
CA LYS A 2 26.14 -19.97 -3.62
C LYS A 2 25.95 -19.03 -2.43
N ARG A 3 26.37 -17.78 -2.56
CA ARG A 3 25.94 -16.69 -1.69
C ARG A 3 24.91 -15.89 -2.48
N LEU A 4 23.67 -16.35 -2.46
CA LEU A 4 22.52 -15.59 -2.94
C LEU A 4 22.31 -14.46 -1.92
N ALA A 5 22.21 -13.23 -2.42
CA ALA A 5 22.31 -11.99 -1.65
C ALA A 5 21.57 -11.99 -0.30
N ASP A 6 22.10 -11.24 0.66
CA ASP A 6 21.42 -10.95 1.93
C ASP A 6 20.06 -10.29 1.66
N ARG A 7 19.01 -10.79 2.32
CA ARG A 7 17.62 -10.35 2.10
C ARG A 7 17.44 -8.86 2.37
N ASP A 8 18.08 -8.33 3.41
CA ASP A 8 17.95 -6.91 3.77
C ASP A 8 18.61 -6.02 2.70
N LEU A 9 19.76 -6.45 2.17
CA LEU A 9 20.43 -5.75 1.06
C LEU A 9 19.60 -5.77 -0.23
N LEU A 10 19.04 -6.91 -0.61
CA LEU A 10 18.21 -7.02 -1.82
C LEU A 10 16.96 -6.14 -1.69
N THR A 11 16.32 -6.15 -0.53
CA THR A 11 15.14 -5.33 -0.23
C THR A 11 15.48 -3.84 -0.30
N ALA A 12 16.61 -3.42 0.28
CA ALA A 12 17.07 -2.04 0.19
C ALA A 12 17.29 -1.62 -1.27
N ILE A 13 18.00 -2.42 -2.07
CA ILE A 13 18.26 -2.12 -3.49
C ILE A 13 16.96 -2.00 -4.30
N MET A 14 16.02 -2.93 -4.09
CA MET A 14 14.69 -2.87 -4.72
C MET A 14 13.96 -1.57 -4.37
N LEU A 15 13.91 -1.20 -3.08
CA LEU A 15 13.22 0.01 -2.63
C LEU A 15 13.89 1.30 -3.15
N PHE A 16 15.22 1.33 -3.22
CA PHE A 16 15.94 2.43 -3.88
C PHE A 16 15.61 2.52 -5.37
N GLY A 17 15.54 1.39 -6.06
CA GLY A 17 15.14 1.34 -7.48
C GLY A 17 13.72 1.85 -7.71
N VAL A 18 12.76 1.43 -6.88
CA VAL A 18 11.38 1.92 -6.91
C VAL A 18 11.35 3.44 -6.67
N SER A 19 12.01 3.91 -5.61
CA SER A 19 12.04 5.34 -5.31
C SER A 19 12.65 6.18 -6.44
N ALA A 20 13.74 5.72 -7.05
CA ALA A 20 14.38 6.39 -8.18
C ALA A 20 13.45 6.45 -9.40
N LEU A 21 12.73 5.37 -9.71
CA LEU A 21 11.78 5.31 -10.84
C LEU A 21 10.57 6.23 -10.64
N PHE A 22 10.08 6.36 -9.41
CA PHE A 22 8.92 7.20 -9.08
C PHE A 22 9.30 8.62 -8.64
N SER A 23 10.58 8.98 -8.73
CA SER A 23 11.07 10.34 -8.51
C SER A 23 10.82 11.21 -9.76
N VAL A 24 9.57 11.63 -9.98
CA VAL A 24 9.21 12.53 -11.11
C VAL A 24 8.53 13.81 -10.59
N GLY A 25 8.74 14.90 -11.34
CA GLY A 25 8.81 16.28 -10.88
C GLY A 25 7.56 16.95 -10.29
N SER A 26 7.83 18.10 -9.66
CA SER A 26 6.86 18.98 -9.02
C SER A 26 5.85 19.56 -10.02
N SER A 27 4.57 19.25 -9.83
CA SER A 27 3.46 20.02 -10.40
C SER A 27 3.39 21.40 -9.73
N SER A 28 2.81 22.38 -10.42
CA SER A 28 2.58 23.74 -9.88
C SER A 28 1.59 23.74 -8.71
N ASP A 29 0.70 22.75 -8.63
CA ASP A 29 -0.21 22.59 -7.49
C ASP A 29 0.42 21.66 -6.44
N PRO A 30 0.66 22.13 -5.19
CA PRO A 30 1.14 21.32 -4.08
C PRO A 30 0.38 20.00 -3.88
N LYS A 31 -0.91 19.98 -4.23
CA LYS A 31 -1.78 18.82 -4.02
C LYS A 31 -1.42 17.62 -4.89
N ASP A 32 -0.89 17.87 -6.09
CA ASP A 32 -0.60 16.82 -7.07
C ASP A 32 0.67 16.05 -6.73
N TRP A 33 1.59 16.66 -5.98
CA TRP A 33 2.89 16.07 -5.68
C TRP A 33 3.13 15.80 -4.20
N ALA A 34 2.44 16.46 -3.27
CA ALA A 34 2.69 16.29 -1.84
C ALA A 34 2.52 14.82 -1.37
N PHE A 35 1.44 14.15 -1.79
CA PHE A 35 1.20 12.75 -1.42
C PHE A 35 2.19 11.78 -2.08
N PRO A 36 2.40 11.81 -3.41
CA PRO A 36 3.43 10.99 -4.05
C PRO A 36 4.84 11.22 -3.49
N LEU A 37 5.19 12.47 -3.20
CA LEU A 37 6.50 12.82 -2.64
C LEU A 37 6.68 12.28 -1.22
N LEU A 38 5.65 12.41 -0.37
CA LEU A 38 5.69 11.88 1.00
C LEU A 38 5.79 10.35 0.99
N ALA A 39 5.03 9.69 0.11
CA ALA A 39 5.15 8.25 -0.10
C ALA A 39 6.58 7.87 -0.54
N ASN A 40 7.18 8.62 -1.46
CA ASN A 40 8.55 8.39 -1.92
C ASN A 40 9.58 8.57 -0.79
N TYR A 41 9.42 9.59 0.07
CA TYR A 41 10.29 9.79 1.24
C TYR A 41 10.16 8.66 2.26
N VAL A 42 8.94 8.16 2.50
CA VAL A 42 8.74 7.00 3.36
C VAL A 42 9.43 5.76 2.77
N THR A 43 9.28 5.52 1.47
CA THR A 43 9.97 4.42 0.76
C THR A 43 11.50 4.53 0.91
N LEU A 44 12.07 5.73 0.74
CA LEU A 44 13.50 5.97 0.96
C LEU A 44 13.92 5.73 2.41
N GLY A 45 13.14 6.21 3.37
CA GLY A 45 13.40 6.00 4.79
C GLY A 45 13.47 4.51 5.14
N ILE A 46 12.54 3.72 4.61
CA ILE A 46 12.53 2.26 4.79
C ILE A 46 13.73 1.61 4.10
N ALA A 47 14.07 2.03 2.86
CA ALA A 47 15.24 1.53 2.15
C ALA A 47 16.55 1.75 2.91
N ILE A 48 16.73 2.96 3.46
CA ILE A 48 17.88 3.33 4.29
C ILE A 48 17.91 2.49 5.57
N ALA A 49 16.77 2.26 6.22
CA ALA A 49 16.71 1.44 7.43
C ALA A 49 17.16 0.00 7.17
N PHE A 50 16.72 -0.62 6.07
CA PHE A 50 17.18 -1.96 5.67
C PHE A 50 18.68 -1.98 5.33
N LEU A 51 19.17 -0.96 4.62
CA LEU A 51 20.59 -0.84 4.32
C LEU A 51 21.44 -0.69 5.59
N ALA A 52 21.00 0.14 6.54
CA ALA A 52 21.67 0.33 7.82
C ALA A 52 21.69 -0.97 8.64
N LYS A 53 20.56 -1.70 8.68
CA LYS A 53 20.46 -3.01 9.32
C LYS A 53 21.45 -4.01 8.71
N PHE A 54 21.55 -4.05 7.39
CA PHE A 54 22.54 -4.88 6.69
C PHE A 54 23.99 -4.49 7.05
N ILE A 55 24.32 -3.20 7.06
CA ILE A 55 25.66 -2.72 7.42
C ILE A 55 26.00 -3.12 8.86
N VAL A 56 25.08 -2.92 9.82
CA VAL A 56 25.27 -3.31 11.22
C VAL A 56 25.46 -4.82 11.36
N ALA A 57 24.67 -5.64 10.64
CA ALA A 57 24.80 -7.09 10.64
C ALA A 57 26.15 -7.55 10.04
N SER A 58 26.59 -6.92 8.95
CA SER A 58 27.90 -7.15 8.32
C SER A 58 29.06 -6.81 9.27
N VAL A 59 28.99 -5.65 9.95
CA VAL A 59 30.02 -5.22 10.90
C VAL A 59 30.06 -6.14 12.13
N ARG A 60 28.91 -6.63 12.61
CA ARG A 60 28.82 -7.56 13.73
C ARG A 60 29.18 -9.01 13.38
N LYS A 61 29.66 -9.28 12.16
CA LYS A 61 29.98 -10.63 11.64
C LYS A 61 28.85 -11.65 11.87
N HIS A 62 27.60 -11.19 11.94
CA HIS A 62 26.47 -12.10 11.96
C HIS A 62 26.36 -12.79 10.60
N VAL A 63 25.96 -14.05 10.60
CA VAL A 63 25.73 -14.78 9.34
C VAL A 63 24.65 -14.02 8.58
N PRO A 64 24.92 -13.48 7.38
CA PRO A 64 23.93 -12.77 6.59
C PRO A 64 22.72 -13.69 6.36
N ASP A 65 21.52 -13.11 6.40
CA ASP A 65 20.27 -13.86 6.27
C ASP A 65 20.14 -14.26 4.79
N LEU A 66 20.71 -15.43 4.48
CA LEU A 66 20.80 -15.98 3.14
C LEU A 66 19.39 -16.33 2.67
N LEU A 67 19.06 -15.94 1.44
CA LEU A 67 17.82 -16.33 0.76
C LEU A 67 17.72 -17.85 0.63
N VAL A 68 17.12 -18.49 1.64
CA VAL A 68 16.72 -19.90 1.62
C VAL A 68 15.20 -19.90 1.61
N MET A 69 14.60 -20.11 0.42
CA MET A 69 13.15 -20.23 0.29
C MET A 69 12.65 -21.43 1.08
N THR A 70 12.19 -21.17 2.29
CA THR A 70 11.54 -22.15 3.16
C THR A 70 10.06 -22.26 2.75
N ALA A 71 9.36 -23.30 3.19
CA ALA A 71 7.93 -23.46 2.87
C ALA A 71 7.09 -22.26 3.36
N ASP A 72 7.48 -21.64 4.47
CA ASP A 72 6.87 -20.41 5.00
C ASP A 72 7.10 -19.20 4.08
N ASP A 73 8.26 -19.09 3.42
CA ASP A 73 8.52 -18.01 2.47
C ASP A 73 7.65 -18.16 1.21
N LYS A 74 7.29 -19.39 0.82
CA LYS A 74 6.36 -19.62 -0.28
C LYS A 74 4.95 -19.19 0.07
N ALA A 75 4.49 -19.47 1.30
CA ALA A 75 3.20 -18.99 1.77
C ALA A 75 3.18 -17.45 1.81
N SER A 76 4.23 -16.82 2.34
CA SER A 76 4.38 -15.37 2.33
C SER A 76 4.43 -14.78 0.92
N ALA A 77 5.11 -15.43 -0.02
CA ALA A 77 5.13 -15.00 -1.42
C ALA A 77 3.74 -15.07 -2.07
N VAL A 78 2.96 -16.11 -1.78
CA VAL A 78 1.56 -16.22 -2.24
C VAL A 78 0.72 -15.09 -1.65
N ASP A 79 0.85 -14.78 -0.36
CA ASP A 79 0.14 -13.66 0.27
C ASP A 79 0.49 -12.31 -0.38
N VAL A 80 1.77 -12.08 -0.69
CA VAL A 80 2.22 -10.88 -1.40
C VAL A 80 1.61 -10.79 -2.80
N VAL A 81 1.55 -11.91 -3.54
CA VAL A 81 0.92 -11.93 -4.87
C VAL A 81 -0.57 -11.68 -4.77
N VAL A 82 -1.26 -12.28 -3.81
CA VAL A 82 -2.70 -12.05 -3.57
C VAL A 82 -2.94 -10.59 -3.22
N PHE A 83 -2.14 -10.01 -2.32
CA PHE A 83 -2.24 -8.59 -1.98
C PHE A 83 -1.98 -7.70 -3.19
N MET A 84 -0.98 -8.00 -4.01
CA MET A 84 -0.69 -7.28 -5.25
C MET A 84 -1.87 -7.32 -6.22
N VAL A 85 -2.52 -8.47 -6.38
CA VAL A 85 -3.72 -8.61 -7.23
C VAL A 85 -4.89 -7.80 -6.67
N ILE A 86 -5.11 -7.80 -5.35
CA ILE A 86 -6.13 -6.98 -4.70
C ILE A 86 -5.87 -5.49 -4.94
N VAL A 87 -4.62 -5.04 -4.76
CA VAL A 87 -4.23 -3.65 -5.02
C VAL A 87 -4.44 -3.29 -6.50
N LEU A 88 -4.06 -4.17 -7.43
CA LEU A 88 -4.28 -3.94 -8.86
C LEU A 88 -5.77 -3.83 -9.18
N ALA A 89 -6.60 -4.73 -8.63
CA ALA A 89 -8.05 -4.67 -8.78
C ALA A 89 -8.64 -3.38 -8.20
N PHE A 90 -8.12 -2.92 -7.06
CA PHE A 90 -8.50 -1.64 -6.47
C PHE A 90 -8.11 -0.45 -7.33
N LEU A 91 -6.91 -0.44 -7.92
CA LEU A 91 -6.48 0.62 -8.84
C LEU A 91 -7.35 0.66 -10.11
N LEU A 92 -7.70 -0.50 -10.66
CA LEU A 92 -8.62 -0.60 -11.80
C LEU A 92 -10.03 -0.12 -11.45
N ALA A 93 -10.51 -0.46 -10.25
CA ALA A 93 -11.78 0.06 -9.73
C ALA A 93 -11.72 1.58 -9.59
N MET A 94 -10.64 2.12 -9.01
CA MET A 94 -10.42 3.54 -8.82
C MET A 94 -10.40 4.30 -10.15
N PHE A 95 -9.75 3.75 -11.18
CA PHE A 95 -9.71 4.35 -12.51
C PHE A 95 -11.10 4.48 -13.14
N ARG A 96 -11.99 3.49 -12.93
CA ARG A 96 -13.33 3.48 -13.54
C ARG A 96 -14.39 4.19 -12.69
N LEU A 97 -14.46 3.82 -11.42
CA LEU A 97 -15.51 4.23 -10.48
C LEU A 97 -15.12 5.49 -9.69
N GLY A 98 -13.88 5.95 -9.79
CA GLY A 98 -13.35 7.03 -8.96
C GLY A 98 -12.95 6.56 -7.57
N PHE A 99 -12.31 7.44 -6.80
CA PHE A 99 -11.76 7.11 -5.48
C PHE A 99 -12.82 6.69 -4.46
N TRP A 100 -13.94 7.42 -4.38
CA TRP A 100 -14.92 7.25 -3.31
C TRP A 100 -15.70 5.94 -3.37
N PRO A 101 -16.31 5.56 -4.51
CA PRO A 101 -17.02 4.28 -4.59
C PRO A 101 -16.08 3.08 -4.45
N SER A 102 -14.87 3.18 -5.01
CA SER A 102 -13.85 2.13 -4.91
C SER A 102 -13.40 1.90 -3.47
N SER A 103 -13.12 2.99 -2.74
CA SER A 103 -12.75 2.94 -1.33
C SER A 103 -13.90 2.36 -0.49
N LEU A 104 -15.15 2.75 -0.76
CA LEU A 104 -16.31 2.21 -0.05
C LEU A 104 -16.45 0.69 -0.26
N ILE A 105 -16.35 0.22 -1.50
CA ILE A 105 -16.41 -1.22 -1.83
C ILE A 105 -15.31 -1.98 -1.08
N MET A 106 -14.09 -1.44 -1.10
CA MET A 106 -12.96 -2.07 -0.42
C MET A 106 -13.18 -2.11 1.09
N LEU A 107 -13.67 -1.03 1.69
CA LEU A 107 -13.90 -0.94 3.13
C LEU A 107 -15.05 -1.85 3.60
N ILE A 108 -16.13 -1.94 2.81
CA ILE A 108 -17.22 -2.91 3.05
C ILE A 108 -16.70 -4.34 2.90
N GLY A 109 -15.95 -4.63 1.84
CA GLY A 109 -15.36 -5.95 1.61
C GLY A 109 -14.44 -6.39 2.75
N ALA A 110 -13.54 -5.50 3.18
CA ALA A 110 -12.64 -5.73 4.31
C ALA A 110 -13.42 -5.90 5.62
N SER A 111 -14.39 -5.03 5.91
CA SER A 111 -15.21 -5.11 7.12
C SER A 111 -16.03 -6.40 7.17
N LEU A 112 -16.60 -6.84 6.04
CA LEU A 112 -17.29 -8.12 5.94
C LEU A 112 -16.34 -9.29 6.11
N TYR A 113 -15.14 -9.23 5.52
CA TYR A 113 -14.11 -10.26 5.66
C TYR A 113 -13.67 -10.42 7.12
N LEU A 114 -13.41 -9.31 7.82
CA LEU A 114 -12.99 -9.28 9.22
C LEU A 114 -14.12 -9.66 10.20
N THR A 115 -15.38 -9.61 9.77
CA THR A 115 -16.52 -10.02 10.60
C THR A 115 -16.58 -11.55 10.70
N ARG A 116 -15.96 -12.07 11.77
CA ARG A 116 -15.89 -13.51 12.07
C ARG A 116 -17.24 -14.10 12.46
N GLU A 117 -18.05 -13.36 13.22
CA GLU A 117 -19.39 -13.76 13.63
C GLU A 117 -20.46 -13.20 12.70
N ARG A 118 -20.98 -14.06 11.82
CA ARG A 118 -21.94 -13.70 10.77
C ARG A 118 -23.39 -13.64 11.29
N THR A 119 -23.63 -12.83 12.32
CA THR A 119 -25.01 -12.49 12.73
C THR A 119 -25.57 -11.37 11.85
N THR A 120 -26.89 -11.31 11.66
CA THR A 120 -27.56 -10.26 10.85
C THR A 120 -27.20 -8.85 11.34
N ARG A 121 -27.07 -8.68 12.67
CA ARG A 121 -26.64 -7.41 13.27
C ARG A 121 -25.20 -7.07 12.90
N ASN A 122 -24.28 -8.02 13.00
CA ASN A 122 -22.85 -7.77 12.72
C ASN A 122 -22.61 -7.51 11.23
N ILE A 123 -23.28 -8.24 10.33
CA ILE A 123 -23.24 -7.99 8.89
C ILE A 123 -23.75 -6.59 8.58
N ARG A 124 -24.87 -6.18 9.21
CA ARG A 124 -25.40 -4.82 9.03
C ARG A 124 -24.41 -3.76 9.51
N MET A 125 -23.77 -3.96 10.66
CA MET A 125 -22.74 -3.04 11.16
C MET A 125 -21.51 -2.99 10.26
N ALA A 126 -21.11 -4.12 9.68
CA ALA A 126 -20.00 -4.22 8.73
C ALA A 126 -20.26 -3.52 7.39
N ILE A 127 -21.50 -3.11 7.11
CA ILE A 127 -21.85 -2.31 5.93
C ILE A 127 -22.07 -0.84 6.34
N ILE A 128 -22.83 -0.60 7.41
CA ILE A 128 -23.18 0.76 7.85
C ILE A 128 -21.94 1.53 8.31
N ALA A 129 -21.06 0.92 9.11
CA ALA A 129 -19.91 1.64 9.65
C ALA A 129 -18.97 2.15 8.53
N PRO A 130 -18.60 1.33 7.53
CA PRO A 130 -17.87 1.82 6.37
C PRO A 130 -18.52 2.95 5.59
N ILE A 131 -19.85 2.92 5.43
CA ILE A 131 -20.59 3.99 4.76
C ILE A 131 -20.44 5.29 5.55
N CYS A 132 -20.69 5.27 6.86
CA CYS A 132 -20.55 6.45 7.71
C CYS A 132 -19.12 7.01 7.69
N ILE A 133 -18.10 6.15 7.81
CA ILE A 133 -16.69 6.54 7.75
C ILE A 133 -16.37 7.19 6.40
N SER A 134 -16.84 6.61 5.30
CA SER A 134 -16.58 7.12 3.96
C SER A 134 -17.23 8.49 3.74
N ILE A 135 -18.44 8.73 4.26
CA ILE A 135 -19.11 10.04 4.19
C ILE A 135 -18.33 11.10 4.99
N VAL A 136 -17.91 10.77 6.21
CA VAL A 136 -17.14 11.71 7.04
C VAL A 136 -15.80 12.01 6.37
N ALA A 137 -15.09 10.99 5.88
CA ALA A 137 -13.85 11.16 5.15
C ALA A 137 -14.04 12.00 3.88
N PHE A 138 -15.15 11.81 3.15
CA PHE A 138 -15.51 12.62 1.98
C PHE A 138 -15.58 14.10 2.35
N LEU A 139 -16.36 14.43 3.37
CA LEU A 139 -16.50 15.82 3.79
C LEU A 139 -15.18 16.41 4.29
N VAL A 140 -14.42 15.68 5.10
CA VAL A 140 -13.15 16.16 5.64
C VAL A 140 -12.12 16.37 4.51
N PHE A 141 -11.92 15.38 3.65
CA PHE A 141 -10.88 15.50 2.63
C PHE A 141 -11.27 16.44 1.48
N THR A 142 -12.55 16.57 1.14
CA THR A 142 -12.98 17.50 0.07
C THR A 142 -13.17 18.93 0.56
N GLN A 143 -13.77 19.13 1.74
CA GLN A 143 -14.13 20.46 2.23
C GLN A 143 -13.09 21.09 3.16
N VAL A 144 -12.31 20.29 3.89
CA VAL A 144 -11.29 20.81 4.82
C VAL A 144 -9.91 20.79 4.17
N PHE A 145 -9.53 19.66 3.56
CA PHE A 145 -8.18 19.49 2.99
C PHE A 145 -8.10 19.74 1.48
N TYR A 146 -9.24 19.86 0.78
CA TYR A 146 -9.32 20.06 -0.67
C TYR A 146 -8.41 19.12 -1.48
N VAL A 147 -8.38 17.84 -1.12
CA VAL A 147 -7.56 16.83 -1.78
C VAL A 147 -8.20 16.45 -3.12
N PRO A 148 -7.48 16.57 -4.25
CA PRO A 148 -7.98 16.19 -5.56
C PRO A 148 -7.88 14.68 -5.69
N PHE A 149 -9.01 14.00 -5.60
CA PHE A 149 -9.10 12.56 -5.83
C PHE A 149 -9.52 12.26 -7.27
N PRO A 150 -9.08 11.11 -7.83
CA PRO A 150 -9.50 10.71 -9.17
C PRO A 150 -11.02 10.58 -9.23
N GLU A 151 -11.61 11.38 -10.12
CA GLU A 151 -13.03 11.32 -10.43
C GLU A 151 -13.36 10.08 -11.26
N SER A 152 -14.61 9.67 -11.20
CA SER A 152 -15.08 8.50 -11.93
C SER A 152 -15.11 8.76 -13.43
N SER A 153 -14.43 7.93 -14.22
CA SER A 153 -14.56 7.98 -15.67
C SER A 153 -15.95 7.56 -16.17
N TRP A 154 -16.76 6.89 -15.34
CA TRP A 154 -18.13 6.48 -15.69
C TRP A 154 -19.21 7.53 -15.47
N PHE A 155 -19.01 8.48 -14.55
CA PHE A 155 -19.96 9.57 -14.31
C PHE A 155 -19.47 10.92 -14.85
N ALA A 156 -18.24 10.98 -15.37
CA ALA A 156 -17.76 12.10 -16.16
C ALA A 156 -18.37 12.03 -17.57
N GLY A 157 -19.56 12.63 -17.71
CA GLY A 157 -20.11 13.06 -19.00
C GLY A 157 -19.69 14.48 -19.30
#